data_AF-A0A8K0CLP4-F1
#
_entry.id   AF-A0A8K0CLP4-F1
#
_cell.length_a   1.000
_cell.length_b   1.000
_cell.length_c   1.000
_cell.angle_alpha   90.00
_cell.angle_beta   90.00
_cell.angle_gamma   90.00
#
_symmetry.space_group_name_H-M   'P 1'
#
loop_
_entity.id
_entity.type
_entity.pdbx_description
1 polymer ?
#
loop_
_entity_poly.entity_id
_entity_poly.type
_entity_poly.pdbx_seq_one_letter_code
_entity_poly.pdbx_strand_id
1 'polypeptide(L)'
;MESSVDHMERLLGDSPEPLSFIVFMPDYREPTPNALVRLESSQFKRKQVTVPAYEHEYRHGFQHVLNRSELNIRSAHGTVIVWLQNSAGHERWGPTEERVEALLEAFRPGRERERDRQELLSPTRQGSTSDSKEVLVH
;
A
#
# COMPACT_ATOMS: atom_id res chain seq x y z
N MET A 1 -11.85 -15.98 -8.94
CA MET A 1 -10.96 -15.73 -7.79
C MET A 1 -11.01 -16.84 -6.75
N GLU A 2 -12.16 -17.44 -6.43
CA GLU A 2 -12.23 -18.56 -5.46
C GLU A 2 -11.27 -19.70 -5.80
N SER A 3 -11.29 -20.19 -7.04
CA SER A 3 -10.36 -21.23 -7.50
C SER A 3 -8.89 -20.85 -7.38
N SER A 4 -8.57 -19.55 -7.45
CA SER A 4 -7.21 -19.06 -7.22
C SER A 4 -6.82 -19.19 -5.75
N VAL A 5 -7.75 -18.91 -4.82
CA VAL A 5 -7.52 -19.11 -3.38
C VAL A 5 -7.32 -20.59 -3.07
N ASP A 6 -8.18 -21.46 -3.59
CA ASP A 6 -8.01 -22.92 -3.47
C ASP A 6 -6.63 -23.38 -3.96
N HIS A 7 -6.22 -22.88 -5.13
CA HIS A 7 -4.96 -23.26 -5.72
C HIS A 7 -3.77 -22.76 -4.89
N MET A 8 -3.81 -21.51 -4.41
CA MET A 8 -2.77 -20.96 -3.54
C MET A 8 -2.63 -21.75 -2.23
N GLU A 9 -3.75 -22.06 -1.55
CA GLU A 9 -3.75 -22.81 -0.30
C GLU A 9 -3.20 -24.23 -0.49
N ARG A 10 -3.58 -24.90 -1.59
CA ARG A 10 -3.02 -26.20 -1.94
C ARG A 10 -1.50 -26.13 -2.15
N LEU A 11 -1.01 -25.16 -2.92
CA LEU A 11 0.42 -25.00 -3.16
C LEU A 11 1.20 -24.71 -1.86
N LEU A 12 0.64 -23.91 -0.96
CA LEU A 12 1.25 -23.59 0.34
C LEU A 12 1.27 -24.80 1.30
N GLY A 13 0.28 -25.69 1.21
CA GLY A 13 0.23 -26.92 2.00
C GLY A 13 1.13 -28.04 1.45
N ASP A 14 1.21 -28.18 0.14
CA ASP A 14 1.94 -29.28 -0.52
C ASP A 14 3.46 -29.03 -0.61
N SER A 15 3.91 -27.77 -0.58
CA SER A 15 5.32 -27.40 -0.76
C SER A 15 6.08 -27.22 0.56
N PRO A 16 7.17 -27.96 0.80
CA PRO A 16 8.08 -27.70 1.92
C PRO A 16 9.02 -26.51 1.65
N GLU A 17 9.21 -26.14 0.38
CA GLU A 17 10.07 -25.02 -0.02
C GLU A 17 9.43 -23.66 0.31
N PRO A 18 10.23 -22.60 0.54
CA PRO A 18 9.70 -21.26 0.83
C PRO A 18 8.74 -20.76 -0.24
N LEU A 19 7.48 -20.52 0.14
CA LEU A 19 6.44 -20.05 -0.77
C LEU A 19 5.60 -18.93 -0.15
N SER A 20 5.32 -17.90 -0.94
CA SER A 20 4.60 -16.70 -0.51
C SER A 20 3.74 -16.15 -1.66
N PHE A 21 2.48 -15.87 -1.36
CA PHE A 21 1.58 -15.10 -2.23
C PHE A 21 1.21 -13.80 -1.52
N ILE A 22 1.43 -12.67 -2.19
CA ILE A 22 0.93 -11.36 -1.75
C ILE A 22 -0.23 -11.00 -2.66
N VAL A 23 -1.44 -11.03 -2.11
CA VAL A 23 -2.68 -10.87 -2.87
C VAL A 23 -3.23 -9.47 -2.64
N PHE A 24 -3.48 -8.75 -3.74
CA PHE A 24 -4.12 -7.44 -3.73
C PHE A 24 -5.55 -7.60 -4.22
N MET A 25 -6.53 -7.21 -3.42
CA MET A 25 -7.94 -7.24 -3.80
C MET A 25 -8.63 -5.92 -3.42
N PRO A 26 -9.56 -5.41 -4.25
CA PRO A 26 -10.42 -4.31 -3.84
C PRO A 26 -11.19 -4.67 -2.56
N ASP A 27 -11.29 -3.73 -1.63
CA ASP A 27 -11.99 -3.86 -0.35
C ASP A 27 -13.51 -3.70 -0.52
N TYR A 28 -14.11 -4.56 -1.33
CA TYR A 28 -15.56 -4.62 -1.50
C TYR A 28 -16.17 -5.31 -0.28
N ARG A 29 -17.05 -4.60 0.44
CA ARG A 29 -17.74 -5.14 1.63
C ARG A 29 -19.22 -5.44 1.41
N GLU A 30 -19.83 -4.86 0.39
CA GLU A 30 -21.28 -4.93 0.14
C GLU A 30 -21.61 -5.28 -1.32
N PRO A 31 -21.73 -6.58 -1.66
CA PRO A 31 -21.39 -7.74 -0.84
C PRO A 31 -19.88 -8.01 -0.82
N THR A 32 -19.39 -8.59 0.29
CA THR A 32 -18.00 -9.02 0.37
C THR A 32 -17.78 -10.22 -0.54
N PRO A 33 -16.82 -10.20 -1.49
CA PRO A 33 -16.53 -11.35 -2.34
C PRO A 33 -16.08 -12.54 -1.48
N ASN A 34 -16.62 -13.73 -1.74
CA ASN A 34 -16.23 -14.96 -1.04
C ASN A 34 -14.71 -15.20 -1.06
N ALA A 35 -14.04 -14.86 -2.16
CA ALA A 35 -12.59 -14.96 -2.25
C ALA A 35 -11.87 -14.08 -1.21
N LEU A 36 -12.37 -12.86 -0.95
CA LEU A 36 -11.83 -11.98 0.08
C LEU A 36 -12.05 -12.57 1.47
N VAL A 37 -13.27 -13.05 1.76
CA VAL A 37 -13.59 -13.73 3.03
C VAL A 37 -12.61 -14.89 3.28
N ARG A 38 -12.36 -15.71 2.26
CA ARG A 38 -11.45 -16.86 2.36
C ARG A 38 -9.99 -16.46 2.54
N LEU A 39 -9.52 -15.41 1.86
CA LEU A 39 -8.17 -14.88 2.07
C LEU A 39 -7.99 -14.39 3.51
N GLU A 40 -9.00 -13.70 4.05
CA GLU A 40 -9.00 -13.20 5.43
C GLU A 40 -9.07 -14.32 6.47
N SER A 41 -9.69 -15.46 6.15
CA SER A 41 -9.79 -16.61 7.06
C SER A 41 -8.73 -17.69 6.82
N SER A 42 -7.83 -17.54 5.85
CA SER A 42 -6.87 -18.57 5.48
C SER A 42 -5.89 -18.85 6.63
N GLN A 43 -5.63 -20.14 6.90
CA GLN A 43 -4.63 -20.56 7.89
C GLN A 43 -3.19 -20.13 7.52
N PHE A 44 -2.95 -19.86 6.23
CA PHE A 44 -1.65 -19.39 5.75
C PHE A 44 -1.50 -17.87 5.83
N LYS A 45 -2.54 -17.14 6.26
CA LYS A 45 -2.48 -15.69 6.43
C LYS A 45 -1.49 -15.30 7.51
N ARG A 46 -0.48 -14.51 7.14
CA ARG A 46 0.54 -13.97 8.05
C ARG A 46 0.33 -12.51 8.40
N LYS A 47 -0.22 -11.73 7.48
CA LYS A 47 -0.53 -10.31 7.68
C LYS A 47 -1.64 -9.90 6.72
N GLN A 48 -2.37 -8.88 7.12
CA GLN A 48 -3.34 -8.18 6.31
C GLN A 48 -3.22 -6.68 6.61
N VAL A 49 -3.25 -5.86 5.56
CA VAL A 49 -3.40 -4.40 5.67
C VAL A 49 -4.37 -3.92 4.62
N THR A 50 -4.93 -2.73 4.83
CA THR A 50 -5.79 -2.05 3.86
C THR A 50 -5.16 -0.70 3.52
N VAL A 51 -4.98 -0.45 2.23
CA VAL A 51 -4.66 0.90 1.74
C VAL A 51 -5.99 1.62 1.49
N PRO A 52 -6.26 2.76 2.14
CA PRO A 52 -7.55 3.42 2.05
C PRO A 52 -7.91 3.86 0.63
N ALA A 53 -9.21 3.98 0.36
CA ALA A 53 -9.72 4.57 -0.86
C ALA A 53 -9.15 5.98 -1.05
N TYR A 54 -8.89 6.36 -2.30
CA TYR A 54 -8.34 7.65 -2.71
C TYR A 54 -6.92 7.98 -2.23
N GLU A 55 -6.28 7.11 -1.45
CA GLU A 55 -4.89 7.26 -0.98
C GLU A 55 -3.87 6.47 -1.81
N HIS A 56 -4.30 5.86 -2.90
CA HIS A 56 -3.43 5.11 -3.81
C HIS A 56 -3.91 5.16 -5.25
N GLU A 57 -3.03 4.73 -6.16
CA GLU A 57 -3.26 4.72 -7.59
C GLU A 57 -3.06 3.33 -8.18
N TYR A 58 -3.83 3.02 -9.23
CA TYR A 58 -3.61 1.89 -10.12
C TYR A 58 -3.15 2.39 -11.49
N ARG A 59 -2.61 1.46 -12.28
CA ARG A 59 -2.42 1.69 -13.71
C ARG A 59 -3.72 1.47 -14.48
N HIS A 60 -3.98 2.32 -15.47
CA HIS A 60 -5.11 2.16 -16.36
C HIS A 60 -4.99 0.86 -17.18
N GLY A 61 -6.08 0.08 -17.32
CA GLY A 61 -6.10 -1.12 -18.16
C GLY A 61 -5.74 -0.90 -19.64
N PHE A 62 -6.03 0.28 -20.21
CA PHE A 62 -5.65 0.68 -21.58
C PHE A 62 -4.25 1.31 -21.64
N GLN A 63 -3.37 1.06 -20.66
CA GLN A 63 -2.00 1.60 -20.61
C GLN A 63 -1.15 1.38 -21.87
N HIS A 64 -1.51 0.43 -22.73
CA HIS A 64 -0.81 0.13 -23.97
C HIS A 64 -1.12 1.12 -25.12
N VAL A 65 -2.17 1.94 -24.98
CA VAL A 65 -2.55 2.97 -25.97
C VAL A 65 -2.64 4.38 -25.39
N LEU A 66 -2.69 4.51 -24.06
CA LEU A 66 -2.83 5.80 -23.38
C LEU A 66 -1.51 6.54 -23.23
N ASN A 67 -1.61 7.87 -23.14
CA ASN A 67 -0.46 8.72 -22.88
C ASN A 67 -0.04 8.64 -21.42
N ARG A 68 1.24 8.99 -21.14
CA ARG A 68 1.82 8.91 -19.79
C ARG A 68 1.02 9.65 -18.72
N SER A 69 0.38 10.76 -19.08
CA SER A 69 -0.45 11.58 -18.17
C SER A 69 -1.74 10.88 -17.71
N GLU A 70 -2.20 9.85 -18.42
CA GLU A 70 -3.47 9.14 -18.18
C GLU A 70 -3.23 7.75 -17.57
N LEU A 71 -1.96 7.36 -17.36
CA LEU A 71 -1.61 6.00 -16.94
C LEU A 71 -1.99 5.71 -15.50
N ASN A 72 -1.94 6.70 -14.61
CA ASN A 72 -2.25 6.52 -13.20
C ASN A 72 -3.67 6.99 -12.91
N ILE A 73 -4.47 6.14 -12.27
CA ILE A 73 -5.83 6.45 -11.84
C ILE A 73 -5.90 6.25 -10.34
N ARG A 74 -6.41 7.27 -9.64
CA ARG A 74 -6.70 7.17 -8.22
C ARG A 74 -7.78 6.13 -7.96
N SER A 75 -7.51 5.19 -7.04
CA SER A 75 -8.47 4.14 -6.70
C SER A 75 -9.63 4.73 -5.90
N ALA A 76 -10.87 4.47 -6.32
CA ALA A 76 -12.07 4.87 -5.58
C ALA A 76 -12.41 3.91 -4.42
N HIS A 77 -11.79 2.73 -4.39
CA HIS A 77 -11.99 1.72 -3.36
C HIS A 77 -10.69 1.49 -2.61
N GLY A 78 -10.81 1.05 -1.36
CA GLY A 78 -9.66 0.53 -0.62
C GLY A 78 -9.09 -0.71 -1.30
N THR A 79 -7.84 -1.01 -1.01
CA THR A 79 -7.18 -2.25 -1.45
C THR A 79 -6.72 -3.03 -0.24
N VAL A 80 -7.26 -4.23 -0.07
CA VAL A 80 -6.80 -5.19 0.93
C VAL A 80 -5.61 -5.94 0.37
N ILE A 81 -4.54 -5.99 1.16
CA ILE A 81 -3.31 -6.71 0.85
C ILE A 81 -3.17 -7.83 1.88
N VAL A 82 -3.10 -9.08 1.40
CA VAL A 82 -3.01 -10.27 2.25
C VAL A 82 -1.76 -11.06 1.90
N TRP A 83 -0.94 -11.35 2.92
CA TRP A 83 0.23 -12.21 2.80
C TRP A 83 -0.16 -13.64 3.20
N LEU A 84 -0.15 -14.56 2.23
CA LEU A 84 -0.31 -15.99 2.45
C LEU A 84 1.05 -16.68 2.32
N GLN A 85 1.53 -17.31 3.39
CA GLN A 85 2.86 -17.92 3.42
C GLN A 85 2.86 -19.23 4.20
N ASN A 86 3.53 -20.23 3.66
CA ASN A 86 3.89 -21.43 4.40
C ASN A 86 4.99 -21.07 5.42
N SER A 87 5.35 -22.01 6.30
CA SER A 87 6.30 -21.72 7.39
C SER A 87 7.66 -21.25 6.87
N ALA A 88 8.21 -21.95 5.87
CA ALA A 88 9.50 -21.60 5.26
C ALA A 88 9.46 -20.25 4.51
N GLY A 89 8.34 -19.94 3.84
CA GLY A 89 8.11 -18.65 3.18
C GLY A 89 8.01 -17.50 4.18
N HIS A 90 7.36 -17.74 5.32
CA HIS A 90 7.25 -16.75 6.39
C HIS A 90 8.59 -16.49 7.07
N GLU A 91 9.39 -17.52 7.31
CA GLU A 91 10.74 -17.36 7.86
C GLU A 91 11.63 -16.52 6.93
N ARG A 92 11.53 -16.75 5.61
CA ARG A 92 12.35 -16.05 4.61
C ARG A 92 11.87 -14.62 4.30
N TRP A 93 10.56 -14.44 4.13
CA TRP A 93 9.93 -13.20 3.65
C TRP A 93 8.81 -12.71 4.56
N GLY A 94 8.95 -12.93 5.86
CA GLY A 94 7.98 -12.50 6.85
C GLY A 94 7.63 -11.00 6.69
N PRO A 95 6.34 -10.64 6.72
CA PRO A 95 5.88 -9.25 6.65
C PRO A 95 6.14 -8.53 7.98
N THR A 96 7.40 -8.21 8.24
CA THR A 96 7.82 -7.37 9.37
C THR A 96 7.21 -5.98 9.25
N GLU A 97 7.10 -5.27 10.38
CA GLU A 97 6.53 -3.91 10.41
C GLU A 97 7.25 -2.98 9.44
N GLU A 98 8.58 -2.95 9.47
CA GLU A 98 9.41 -2.16 8.55
C GLU A 98 9.11 -2.44 7.06
N ARG A 99 8.96 -3.71 6.68
CA ARG A 99 8.67 -4.10 5.28
C ARG A 99 7.26 -3.71 4.86
N VAL A 100 6.30 -3.84 5.79
CA VAL A 100 4.91 -3.45 5.56
C VAL A 100 4.80 -1.94 5.44
N GLU A 101 5.47 -1.18 6.31
CA GLU A 101 5.52 0.29 6.24
C GLU A 101 6.17 0.76 4.94
N ALA A 102 7.30 0.16 4.53
CA ALA A 102 7.94 0.48 3.26
C ALA A 102 7.00 0.24 2.06
N LEU A 103 6.18 -0.81 2.11
CA LEU A 103 5.16 -1.06 1.09
C LEU A 103 4.04 -0.01 1.13
N LEU A 104 3.52 0.35 2.31
CA LEU A 104 2.46 1.35 2.46
C LEU A 104 2.93 2.74 2.01
N GLU A 105 4.15 3.12 2.35
CA GLU A 105 4.78 4.34 1.83
C GLU A 105 4.89 4.26 0.29
N ALA A 106 5.20 3.07 -0.24
CA ALA A 106 5.21 2.79 -1.67
C ALA A 106 3.83 2.79 -2.36
N PHE A 107 2.72 3.01 -1.64
CA PHE A 107 1.40 3.30 -2.21
C PHE A 107 1.07 4.79 -2.35
N ARG A 108 1.75 5.68 -1.59
CA ARG A 108 1.43 7.12 -1.61
C ARG A 108 1.60 7.71 -3.03
N PRO A 109 0.62 8.47 -3.56
CA PRO A 109 0.68 9.00 -4.92
C PRO A 109 1.98 9.75 -5.23
N GLY A 110 2.48 9.63 -6.46
CA GLY A 110 3.80 10.17 -6.83
C GLY A 110 3.96 11.68 -6.57
N ARG A 111 2.89 12.48 -6.75
CA ARG A 111 2.90 13.92 -6.46
C ARG A 111 3.02 14.23 -4.96
N GLU A 112 2.60 13.34 -4.08
CA GLU A 112 2.73 13.51 -2.63
C GLU A 112 4.15 13.15 -2.22
N ARG A 113 4.70 12.04 -2.73
CA ARG A 113 6.12 11.70 -2.49
C ARG A 113 7.10 12.74 -3.01
N GLU A 114 6.85 13.30 -4.20
CA GLU A 114 7.70 14.35 -4.77
C GLU A 114 7.63 15.65 -3.97
N ARG A 115 6.46 16.00 -3.43
CA ARG A 115 6.28 17.16 -2.53
C ARG A 115 7.03 16.95 -1.21
N ASP A 116 6.81 15.83 -0.53
CA ASP A 116 7.49 15.53 0.75
C ASP A 116 9.01 15.50 0.55
N ARG A 117 9.50 14.97 -0.57
CA ARG A 117 10.92 15.00 -0.93
C ARG A 117 11.44 16.42 -1.16
N GLN A 118 10.66 17.30 -1.80
CA GLN A 118 11.05 18.70 -1.97
C GLN A 118 11.05 19.48 -0.65
N GLU A 119 10.08 19.23 0.24
CA GLU A 119 10.00 19.87 1.56
C GLU A 119 11.18 19.46 2.45
N LEU A 120 11.58 18.19 2.45
CA LEU A 120 12.78 17.72 3.17
C LEU A 120 14.09 18.32 2.65
N LEU A 121 14.13 18.70 1.36
CA LEU A 121 15.28 19.32 0.71
C LEU A 121 15.26 20.85 0.78
N SER A 122 14.17 21.43 1.31
CA SER A 122 14.01 22.88 1.45
C SER A 122 14.77 23.37 2.69
N PRO A 123 15.65 24.39 2.59
CA PRO A 123 16.35 24.90 3.76
C PRO A 123 15.35 25.48 4.76
N THR A 124 15.39 25.00 6.00
CA THR A 124 14.55 25.49 7.09
C THR A 124 14.81 26.99 7.26
N ARG A 125 13.82 27.82 6.95
CA ARG A 125 13.91 29.27 7.09
C ARG A 125 14.04 29.59 8.58
N GLN A 126 15.26 29.75 9.08
CA GLN A 126 15.50 30.29 10.42
C GLN A 126 14.83 31.67 10.46
N GLY A 127 13.77 31.79 11.26
CA GLY A 127 12.97 32.99 11.35
C GLY A 127 13.81 34.15 11.86
N SER A 128 13.90 35.22 11.06
CA SER A 128 14.32 36.53 11.53
C SER A 128 13.18 37.13 12.35
N THR A 129 13.28 37.07 13.68
CA THR A 129 12.45 37.86 14.57
C THR A 129 12.81 39.34 14.40
N SER A 130 12.01 40.10 13.64
CA SER A 130 12.11 41.57 13.60
C SER A 130 11.53 42.13 14.90
N ASP A 131 12.41 42.47 15.84
CA ASP A 131 12.08 43.20 17.06
C ASP A 131 11.69 44.63 16.67
N SER A 132 10.39 44.93 16.65
CA SER A 132 9.87 46.29 16.47
C SER A 132 9.44 46.84 17.83
N LYS A 133 10.36 47.50 18.51
CA LYS A 133 10.06 48.45 19.58
C LYS A 133 10.41 49.84 19.07
N GLU A 134 9.39 50.70 18.93
CA GLU A 134 9.24 51.94 19.70
C GLU A 134 8.11 52.79 19.09
N VAL A 135 7.02 52.90 19.83
CA VAL A 135 6.02 53.97 19.69
C VAL A 135 6.48 55.07 20.63
N LEU A 136 6.93 56.21 20.09
CA LEU A 136 7.11 57.43 20.87
C LEU A 136 6.03 58.43 20.47
N VAL A 137 5.16 58.74 21.43
CA VAL A 137 4.15 59.80 21.35
C VAL A 137 4.82 61.11 21.78
N HIS A 138 4.72 62.15 20.95
CA HIS A 138 4.67 63.53 21.41
C HIS A 138 3.79 64.37 20.48
#